data_AF-A0A0C2H3Y5-F1
#
_entry.id   AF-A0A0C2H3Y5-F1
#
_cell.length_a   1.000
_cell.length_b   1.000
_cell.length_c   1.000
_cell.angle_alpha   90.00
_cell.angle_beta   90.00
_cell.angle_gamma   90.00
#
_symmetry.space_group_name_H-M   'P 1'
#
loop_
_entity.id
_entity.type
_entity.pdbx_description
1 polymer ?
#
loop_
_entity_poly.entity_id
_entity_poly.type
_entity_poly.pdbx_seq_one_letter_code
_entity_poly.pdbx_strand_id
1 'polypeptide(L)'
;MYQPSAGRSGQFQKTDSITKSGHCHIIEGPLYLKHRTNQDLQNLEELYGPLILTGSEMETLPKMPKLWKIELSEISEHPIISITNNSNLKSIAELTHVENIVVGAGNHDVVIRDNPKLCIETEHMQTKFVMRYANHISECGATTGDVSNRDTGTNNS
;
A
#
# COMPACT_ATOMS: atom_id res chain seq x y z
N MET A 1 20.15 38.23 39.89
CA MET A 1 19.74 38.59 38.52
C MET A 1 20.64 37.86 37.53
N TYR A 2 20.17 36.73 36.99
CA TYR A 2 20.21 36.31 35.58
C TYR A 2 19.77 34.83 35.55
N GLN A 3 18.74 34.55 34.75
CA GLN A 3 18.14 33.24 34.54
C GLN A 3 18.97 32.42 33.54
N PRO A 4 19.04 31.08 33.63
CA PRO A 4 19.34 30.24 32.49
C PRO A 4 18.07 30.01 31.66
N SER A 5 18.23 30.16 30.35
CA SER A 5 17.23 29.99 29.30
C SER A 5 16.64 28.58 29.27
N ALA A 6 15.32 28.54 29.15
CA ALA A 6 14.51 27.33 29.06
C ALA A 6 14.90 26.47 27.84
N GLY A 7 15.20 25.20 28.10
CA GLY A 7 15.11 24.15 27.10
C GLY A 7 13.67 24.04 26.61
N ARG A 8 13.48 24.17 25.29
CA ARG A 8 12.19 23.93 24.65
C ARG A 8 11.96 22.41 24.61
N SER A 9 11.41 21.90 25.71
CA SER A 9 10.89 20.54 25.82
C SER A 9 9.83 20.33 24.75
N GLY A 10 10.06 19.34 23.89
CA GLY A 10 9.12 18.91 22.86
C GLY A 10 7.76 18.60 23.46
N GLN A 11 6.72 19.15 22.84
CA GLN A 11 5.38 18.61 23.00
C GLN A 11 5.27 17.41 22.07
N PHE A 12 5.70 16.25 22.56
CA PHE A 12 5.19 14.97 22.07
C PHE A 12 3.70 14.94 22.45
N GLN A 13 2.84 15.35 21.52
CA GLN A 13 1.41 15.03 21.62
C GLN A 13 1.27 13.55 21.29
N LYS A 14 1.32 12.72 22.33
CA LYS A 14 0.79 11.36 22.29
C LYS A 14 -0.74 11.51 22.17
N THR A 15 -1.24 11.65 20.95
CA THR A 15 -2.68 11.78 20.72
C THR A 15 -3.34 10.41 20.89
N ASP A 16 -4.42 10.46 21.64
CA ASP A 16 -5.18 9.34 22.12
C ASP A 16 -5.56 8.34 21.02
N SER A 17 -5.27 7.08 21.29
CA SER A 17 -5.95 5.94 20.69
C SER A 17 -7.48 6.15 20.74
N ILE A 18 -8.11 5.98 19.56
CA ILE A 18 -9.56 6.07 19.27
C ILE A 18 -10.02 7.44 18.75
N THR A 19 -9.42 7.90 17.64
CA THR A 19 -10.06 8.90 16.76
C THR A 19 -10.67 8.16 15.57
N LYS A 20 -11.97 8.37 15.32
CA LYS A 20 -12.62 7.89 14.08
C LYS A 20 -11.82 8.41 12.89
N SER A 21 -11.33 7.50 12.04
CA SER A 21 -10.37 7.82 10.98
C SER A 21 -10.88 8.82 9.94
N GLY A 22 -12.20 9.06 9.88
CA GLY A 22 -12.83 9.94 8.91
C GLY A 22 -12.42 11.42 8.95
N HIS A 23 -11.78 11.89 10.02
CA HIS A 23 -11.26 13.27 10.10
C HIS A 23 -9.73 13.36 10.15
N CYS A 24 -9.03 12.22 10.06
CA CYS A 24 -7.58 12.19 10.16
C CYS A 24 -6.95 12.48 8.81
N HIS A 25 -6.24 13.60 8.72
CA HIS A 25 -5.38 13.93 7.57
C HIS A 25 -4.03 13.24 7.65
N ILE A 26 -3.55 13.00 8.87
CA ILE A 26 -2.26 12.38 9.15
C ILE A 26 -2.49 11.21 10.10
N ILE A 27 -1.87 10.07 9.82
CA ILE A 27 -1.81 8.92 10.71
C ILE A 27 -0.35 8.63 11.04
N GLU A 28 -0.05 8.47 12.32
CA GLU A 28 1.24 7.99 12.81
C GLU A 28 1.09 6.55 13.32
N GLY A 29 2.06 5.70 12.98
CA GLY A 29 2.06 4.28 13.32
C GLY A 29 1.43 3.37 12.26
N PRO A 30 1.34 2.06 12.54
CA PRO A 30 0.89 1.06 11.58
C PRO A 30 -0.59 1.19 11.24
N LEU A 31 -0.91 1.27 9.95
CA LEU A 31 -2.27 1.31 9.43
C LEU A 31 -2.71 -0.07 8.95
N TYR A 32 -3.49 -0.77 9.79
CA TYR A 32 -4.10 -2.05 9.42
C TYR A 32 -5.43 -1.84 8.71
N LEU A 33 -5.47 -2.04 7.39
CA LEU A 33 -6.66 -1.78 6.56
C LEU A 33 -7.86 -2.69 6.87
N LYS A 34 -7.61 -3.90 7.40
CA LYS A 34 -8.68 -4.82 7.82
C LYS A 34 -9.38 -4.42 9.13
N HIS A 35 -8.83 -3.45 9.86
CA HIS A 35 -9.36 -3.06 11.16
C HIS A 35 -10.64 -2.24 10.99
N ARG A 36 -11.69 -2.56 11.76
CA ARG A 36 -13.03 -1.95 11.60
C ARG A 36 -13.06 -0.44 11.77
N THR A 37 -12.09 0.12 12.47
CA THR A 37 -11.98 1.57 12.72
C THR A 37 -11.38 2.34 11.55
N ASN A 38 -10.79 1.65 10.56
CA ASN A 38 -10.01 2.25 9.47
C ASN A 38 -10.77 2.17 8.13
N GLN A 39 -12.09 2.20 8.19
CA GLN A 39 -12.96 2.12 7.01
C GLN A 39 -13.13 3.45 6.30
N ASP A 40 -13.01 4.56 7.02
CA ASP A 40 -13.14 5.91 6.47
C ASP A 40 -11.78 6.61 6.45
N LEU A 41 -11.12 6.59 5.29
CA LEU A 41 -9.79 7.19 5.08
C LEU A 41 -9.83 8.26 3.99
N GLN A 42 -11.01 8.84 3.72
CA GLN A 42 -11.19 9.77 2.61
C GLN A 42 -10.36 11.07 2.75
N ASN A 43 -10.04 11.43 3.99
CA ASN A 43 -9.26 12.61 4.31
C ASN A 43 -7.77 12.32 4.56
N LEU A 44 -7.36 11.06 4.56
CA LEU A 44 -5.97 10.68 4.81
C LEU A 44 -5.07 11.22 3.70
N GLU A 45 -4.10 12.05 4.07
CA GLU A 45 -3.11 12.67 3.19
C GLU A 45 -1.72 12.07 3.40
N GLU A 46 -1.35 11.81 4.66
CA GLU A 46 -0.02 11.32 5.03
C GLU A 46 -0.09 10.15 6.03
N LEU A 47 0.72 9.13 5.79
CA LEU A 47 0.93 8.01 6.71
C LEU A 47 2.40 7.94 7.13
N TYR A 48 2.67 8.10 8.42
CA TYR A 48 3.98 7.89 9.04
C TYR A 48 4.01 6.52 9.72
N GLY A 49 4.14 5.47 8.92
CA GLY A 49 4.16 4.08 9.36
C GLY A 49 3.84 3.10 8.24
N PRO A 50 3.84 1.78 8.53
CA PRO A 50 3.54 0.77 7.52
C PRO A 50 2.03 0.70 7.22
N LEU A 51 1.68 0.54 5.95
CA LEU A 51 0.32 0.20 5.49
C LEU A 51 0.19 -1.30 5.30
N ILE A 52 -0.76 -1.93 6.00
CA ILE A 52 -0.81 -3.39 6.12
C ILE A 52 -2.21 -3.92 5.79
N LEU A 53 -2.28 -4.81 4.80
CA LEU A 53 -3.44 -5.65 4.50
C LEU A 53 -2.98 -7.11 4.33
N THR A 54 -3.36 -7.97 5.27
CA THR A 54 -2.95 -9.38 5.24
C THR A 54 -4.06 -10.32 5.67
N GLY A 55 -4.29 -11.37 4.88
CA GLY A 55 -5.26 -12.42 5.19
C GLY A 55 -6.69 -11.90 5.23
N SER A 56 -7.05 -11.03 4.27
CA SER A 56 -8.35 -10.36 4.22
C SER A 56 -9.25 -10.91 3.13
N GLU A 57 -10.55 -10.87 3.38
CA GLU A 57 -11.63 -11.18 2.43
C GLU A 57 -12.09 -9.94 1.65
N MET A 58 -11.45 -8.78 1.85
CA MET A 58 -11.79 -7.53 1.16
C MET A 58 -11.54 -7.65 -0.35
N GLU A 59 -12.49 -7.14 -1.15
CA GLU A 59 -12.32 -7.08 -2.60
C GLU A 59 -11.55 -5.85 -3.08
N THR A 60 -11.66 -4.75 -2.33
CA THR A 60 -11.03 -3.47 -2.65
C THR A 60 -10.43 -2.84 -1.40
N LEU A 61 -9.37 -2.05 -1.58
CA LEU A 61 -8.84 -1.21 -0.51
C LEU A 61 -9.86 -0.13 -0.10
N PRO A 62 -9.84 0.37 1.15
CA PRO A 62 -10.60 1.55 1.54
C PRO A 62 -10.20 2.76 0.69
N LYS A 63 -11.15 3.66 0.43
CA LYS A 63 -10.89 4.85 -0.37
C LYS A 63 -9.91 5.79 0.34
N MET A 64 -8.83 6.16 -0.34
CA MET A 64 -7.77 7.03 0.16
C MET A 64 -7.35 8.08 -0.90
N PRO A 65 -8.30 8.83 -1.50
CA PRO A 65 -8.03 9.64 -2.69
C PRO A 65 -7.06 10.82 -2.48
N LYS A 66 -6.76 11.16 -1.22
CA LYS A 66 -5.84 12.25 -0.86
C LYS A 66 -4.48 11.74 -0.40
N LEU A 67 -4.30 10.43 -0.25
CA LEU A 67 -3.07 9.87 0.29
C LEU A 67 -1.95 10.04 -0.74
N TRP A 68 -1.00 10.92 -0.44
CA TRP A 68 0.08 11.23 -1.36
C TRP A 68 1.45 10.82 -0.80
N LYS A 69 1.54 10.60 0.52
CA LYS A 69 2.79 10.26 1.21
C LYS A 69 2.65 9.08 2.17
N ILE A 70 3.59 8.15 2.09
CA ILE A 70 3.83 7.10 3.10
C ILE A 70 5.31 7.12 3.48
N GLU A 71 5.61 7.26 4.76
CA GLU A 71 6.99 7.32 5.27
C GLU A 71 7.19 6.34 6.42
N LEU A 72 8.31 5.62 6.38
CA LEU A 72 8.76 4.72 7.43
C LEU A 72 10.23 4.96 7.71
N SER A 73 10.49 5.91 8.62
CA SER A 73 11.85 6.35 8.98
C SER A 73 12.49 5.51 10.09
N GLU A 74 11.69 4.86 10.95
CA GLU A 74 12.17 3.94 11.99
C GLU A 74 12.32 2.52 11.46
N ILE A 75 13.26 1.75 12.03
CA ILE A 75 13.47 0.35 11.66
C ILE A 75 12.21 -0.46 12.00
N SER A 76 11.68 -1.19 11.02
CA SER A 76 10.51 -2.03 11.16
C SER A 76 10.77 -3.43 10.62
N GLU A 77 10.17 -4.43 11.27
CA GLU A 77 10.11 -5.79 10.72
C GLU A 77 9.13 -5.89 9.54
N HIS A 78 8.29 -4.87 9.34
CA HIS A 78 7.32 -4.82 8.27
C HIS A 78 7.81 -3.94 7.11
N PRO A 79 7.53 -4.35 5.85
CA PRO A 79 7.66 -3.44 4.71
C PRO A 79 6.77 -2.20 4.88
N ILE A 80 7.15 -1.08 4.24
CA ILE A 80 6.36 0.16 4.27
C ILE A 80 4.93 -0.04 3.75
N ILE A 81 4.76 -0.95 2.79
CA ILE A 81 3.46 -1.41 2.32
C ILE A 81 3.50 -2.93 2.22
N SER A 82 2.57 -3.60 2.89
CA SER A 82 2.41 -5.06 2.85
C SER A 82 0.98 -5.43 2.49
N ILE A 83 0.78 -5.94 1.27
CA ILE A 83 -0.51 -6.45 0.76
C ILE A 83 -0.32 -7.92 0.39
N THR A 84 -0.64 -8.83 1.32
CA THR A 84 -0.33 -10.25 1.15
C THR A 84 -1.47 -11.18 1.51
N ASN A 85 -1.59 -12.31 0.82
CA ASN A 85 -2.53 -13.38 1.16
C ASN A 85 -4.00 -12.93 1.22
N ASN A 86 -4.45 -12.05 0.32
CA ASN A 86 -5.85 -11.61 0.27
C ASN A 86 -6.59 -12.33 -0.86
N SER A 87 -7.45 -13.28 -0.48
CA SER A 87 -8.12 -14.24 -1.36
C SER A 87 -9.03 -13.57 -2.41
N ASN A 88 -9.60 -12.42 -2.06
CA ASN A 88 -10.60 -11.72 -2.86
C ASN A 88 -10.17 -10.36 -3.37
N LEU A 89 -8.99 -9.85 -2.99
CA LEU A 89 -8.55 -8.52 -3.38
C LEU A 89 -8.39 -8.45 -4.90
N LYS A 90 -9.13 -7.55 -5.55
CA LYS A 90 -9.16 -7.38 -7.01
C LYS A 90 -8.31 -6.20 -7.49
N SER A 91 -8.15 -5.17 -6.66
CA SER A 91 -7.54 -3.91 -7.08
C SER A 91 -6.74 -3.23 -5.95
N ILE A 92 -5.65 -2.59 -6.37
CA ILE A 92 -4.82 -1.68 -5.55
C ILE A 92 -4.84 -0.23 -6.06
N ALA A 93 -5.85 0.16 -6.85
CA ALA A 93 -5.96 1.50 -7.45
C ALA A 93 -5.82 2.66 -6.44
N GLU A 94 -6.24 2.44 -5.19
CA GLU A 94 -6.10 3.43 -4.11
C GLU A 94 -4.64 3.73 -3.73
N LEU A 95 -3.66 2.99 -4.25
CA LEU A 95 -2.23 3.26 -4.01
C LEU A 95 -1.49 3.77 -5.25
N THR A 96 -2.10 3.68 -6.44
CA THR A 96 -1.38 3.97 -7.70
C THR A 96 -1.06 5.45 -7.88
N HIS A 97 -1.72 6.32 -7.10
CA HIS A 97 -1.51 7.77 -7.08
C HIS A 97 -0.55 8.22 -5.96
N VAL A 98 -0.08 7.33 -5.09
CA VAL A 98 0.86 7.68 -4.02
C VAL A 98 2.21 8.02 -4.65
N GLU A 99 2.65 9.27 -4.51
CA GLU A 99 3.85 9.79 -5.17
C GLU A 99 5.10 9.64 -4.30
N ASN A 100 4.95 9.78 -2.98
CA ASN A 100 6.07 9.89 -2.06
C ASN A 100 6.11 8.71 -1.08
N ILE A 101 6.92 7.71 -1.41
CA ILE A 101 7.18 6.54 -0.55
C ILE A 101 8.61 6.65 -0.04
N VAL A 102 8.75 7.01 1.24
CA VAL A 102 10.04 7.26 1.90
C VAL A 102 10.38 6.10 2.82
N VAL A 103 11.40 5.32 2.44
CA VAL A 103 11.84 4.13 3.19
C VAL A 103 13.16 4.45 3.88
N GLY A 104 13.15 4.42 5.21
CA GLY A 104 14.34 4.57 6.04
C GLY A 104 15.36 3.45 5.84
N ALA A 105 16.61 3.71 6.18
CA ALA A 105 17.69 2.73 6.01
C ALA A 105 17.41 1.44 6.79
N GLY A 106 17.55 0.29 6.12
CA GLY A 106 17.32 -1.03 6.70
C GLY A 106 15.88 -1.54 6.65
N ASN A 107 14.93 -0.74 6.15
CA ASN A 107 13.54 -1.16 5.97
C ASN A 107 13.29 -1.82 4.60
N HIS A 108 12.31 -2.72 4.57
CA HIS A 108 11.78 -3.26 3.32
C HIS A 108 10.81 -2.25 2.68
N ASP A 109 10.79 -2.19 1.35
CA ASP A 109 9.93 -1.28 0.61
C ASP A 109 8.49 -1.83 0.51
N VAL A 110 8.03 -2.24 -0.66
CA VAL A 110 6.65 -2.61 -0.94
C VAL A 110 6.58 -4.08 -1.28
N VAL A 111 5.74 -4.83 -0.57
CA VAL A 111 5.51 -6.25 -0.80
C VAL A 111 4.05 -6.49 -1.16
N ILE A 112 3.81 -6.91 -2.40
CA ILE A 112 2.49 -7.28 -2.91
C ILE A 112 2.58 -8.69 -3.51
N ARG A 113 2.03 -9.69 -2.83
CA ARG A 113 2.12 -11.10 -3.26
C ARG A 113 0.97 -11.94 -2.75
N ASP A 114 0.76 -13.10 -3.37
CA ASP A 114 -0.21 -14.09 -2.92
C ASP A 114 -1.65 -13.53 -2.86
N ASN A 115 -2.01 -12.65 -3.81
CA ASN A 115 -3.36 -12.10 -3.97
C ASN A 115 -3.94 -12.63 -5.30
N PRO A 116 -4.57 -13.82 -5.33
CA PRO A 116 -4.82 -14.57 -6.57
C PRO A 116 -5.82 -13.91 -7.54
N LYS A 117 -6.65 -12.98 -7.07
CA LYS A 117 -7.61 -12.24 -7.90
C LYS A 117 -7.16 -10.82 -8.23
N LEU A 118 -5.98 -10.42 -7.76
CA LEU A 118 -5.47 -9.08 -7.95
C LEU A 118 -4.94 -8.93 -9.38
N CYS A 119 -5.41 -7.92 -10.08
CA CYS A 119 -4.88 -7.48 -11.37
C CYS A 119 -4.79 -5.95 -11.39
N ILE A 120 -4.08 -5.40 -12.36
CA ILE A 120 -3.96 -3.95 -12.55
C ILE A 120 -4.78 -3.51 -13.76
N GLU A 121 -5.66 -2.53 -13.59
CA GLU A 121 -6.41 -1.96 -14.70
C GLU A 121 -5.47 -1.26 -15.70
N THR A 122 -5.76 -1.33 -16.99
CA THR A 122 -4.93 -0.79 -18.08
C THR A 122 -4.49 0.66 -17.84
N GLU A 123 -5.42 1.49 -17.35
CA GLU A 123 -5.20 2.91 -17.04
C GLU A 123 -4.17 3.17 -15.93
N HIS A 124 -3.87 2.16 -15.10
CA HIS A 124 -2.93 2.26 -13.99
C HIS A 124 -1.56 1.62 -14.27
N MET A 125 -1.44 0.83 -15.35
CA MET A 125 -0.22 0.07 -15.68
C MET A 125 1.03 0.95 -15.80
N GLN A 126 0.87 2.19 -16.28
CA GLN A 126 1.96 3.13 -16.51
C GLN A 126 2.19 4.11 -15.35
N THR A 127 1.51 3.91 -14.21
CA THR A 127 1.76 4.74 -13.02
C THR A 127 3.14 4.42 -12.43
N LYS A 128 3.82 5.44 -11.89
CA LYS A 128 5.15 5.26 -11.26
C LYS A 128 5.12 4.21 -10.15
N PHE A 129 4.03 4.19 -9.37
CA PHE A 129 3.82 3.20 -8.33
C PHE A 129 3.81 1.77 -8.90
N VAL A 130 2.99 1.52 -9.92
CA VAL A 130 2.86 0.18 -10.51
C VAL A 130 4.16 -0.26 -11.15
N MET A 131 4.77 0.59 -11.98
CA MET A 131 6.04 0.26 -12.65
C MET A 131 7.15 -0.12 -11.67
N ARG A 132 7.16 0.49 -10.47
CA ARG A 132 8.18 0.26 -9.46
C ARG A 132 7.89 -0.92 -8.53
N TYR A 133 6.64 -1.09 -8.11
CA TYR A 133 6.29 -1.97 -6.98
C TYR A 133 5.29 -3.09 -7.33
N ALA A 134 4.60 -3.00 -8.46
CA ALA A 134 3.53 -3.92 -8.82
C ALA A 134 3.63 -4.41 -10.29
N ASN A 135 4.80 -4.28 -10.92
CA ASN A 135 5.01 -4.63 -12.33
C ASN A 135 4.89 -6.14 -12.62
N HIS A 136 4.98 -6.97 -11.58
CA HIS A 136 4.81 -8.41 -11.65
C HIS A 136 3.34 -8.85 -11.61
N ILE A 137 2.42 -7.92 -11.37
CA ILE A 137 0.98 -8.19 -11.34
C ILE A 137 0.42 -8.03 -12.75
N SER A 138 -0.38 -9.01 -13.20
CA SER A 138 -0.95 -9.01 -14.54
C SER A 138 -1.99 -7.89 -14.73
N GLU A 139 -2.10 -7.41 -15.96
CA GLU A 139 -3.18 -6.53 -16.37
C GLU A 139 -4.54 -7.24 -16.29
N CYS A 140 -5.58 -6.51 -15.87
CA CYS A 140 -6.94 -7.04 -15.82
C CYS A 140 -7.47 -7.37 -17.23
N GLY A 141 -8.11 -8.52 -17.39
CA GLY A 141 -8.65 -8.94 -18.69
C GLY A 141 -7.58 -9.35 -19.71
N ALA A 142 -6.29 -9.30 -19.37
CA ALA A 142 -5.26 -9.96 -20.17
C ALA A 142 -5.56 -11.46 -20.17
N THR A 143 -5.93 -12.00 -21.32
CA THR A 143 -6.01 -13.44 -21.50
C THR A 143 -4.64 -14.01 -21.17
N THR A 144 -4.56 -14.80 -20.10
CA THR A 144 -3.40 -15.65 -19.85
C THR A 144 -3.19 -16.43 -21.14
N GLY A 145 -2.11 -16.11 -21.86
CA GLY A 145 -1.93 -16.55 -23.23
C GLY A 145 -2.33 -18.01 -23.38
N ASP A 146 -3.24 -18.26 -24.32
CA ASP A 146 -3.37 -19.58 -24.92
C ASP A 146 -1.96 -20.10 -25.15
N VAL A 147 -1.59 -21.13 -24.39
CA VAL A 147 -0.57 -22.07 -24.83
C VAL A 147 -1.18 -22.73 -26.05
N SER A 148 -1.11 -22.05 -27.19
CA SER A 148 -1.23 -22.67 -28.50
C SER A 148 -0.01 -23.56 -28.61
N ASN A 149 -0.13 -24.78 -28.05
CA ASN A 149 0.55 -25.93 -28.59
C ASN A 149 0.19 -25.96 -30.06
N ARG A 150 1.08 -25.41 -30.90
CA ARG A 150 1.12 -25.73 -32.32
C ARG A 150 1.55 -27.20 -32.43
N ASP A 151 0.62 -28.09 -32.13
CA ASP A 151 0.53 -29.36 -32.83
C ASP A 151 0.08 -29.04 -34.25
N THR A 152 1.04 -28.96 -35.16
CA THR A 152 0.83 -29.34 -36.55
C THR A 152 1.95 -30.31 -36.90
N GLY A 153 1.60 -31.60 -36.92
CA GLY A 153 2.50 -32.68 -37.26
C GLY A 153 2.82 -32.80 -38.74
N THR A 154 3.67 -33.81 -39.00
CA THR A 154 3.87 -34.57 -40.25
C THR A 154 4.40 -33.83 -41.49
N ASN A 155 5.56 -34.27 -41.98
CA ASN A 155 5.60 -35.06 -43.22
C ASN A 155 6.89 -35.88 -43.33
N ASN A 156 6.72 -37.18 -43.55
CA ASN A 156 7.73 -38.09 -44.07
C ASN A 156 8.10 -37.68 -45.50
N SER A 157 9.39 -37.67 -45.82
CA SER A 157 9.97 -38.05 -47.12
C SER A 157 11.44 -38.39 -46.92
#